data_AF-A0A660Z518-F1
#
_entry.id   AF-A0A660Z518-F1
#
_cell.length_a   1.000
_cell.length_b   1.000
_cell.length_c   1.000
_cell.angle_alpha   90.00
_cell.angle_beta   90.00
_cell.angle_gamma   90.00
#
_symmetry.space_group_name_H-M   'P 1'
#
loop_
_entity.id
_entity.type
_entity.pdbx_description
1 polymer ?
#
loop_
_entity_poly.entity_id
_entity_poly.type
_entity_poly.pdbx_seq_one_letter_code
_entity_poly.pdbx_strand_id
1 'polypeptide(L)' 'MLAQAVGIGIIFSLLLTETVGLAAGGIVVPGYIAYNLHHPWKIIVTIFTAILTWL' A
#
# COMPACT_ATOMS: atom_id res chain seq x y z
N MET A 1 3.11 -7.36 -17.29
CA MET A 1 2.90 -5.99 -16.75
C MET A 1 1.73 -5.92 -15.78
N LEU A 2 0.48 -6.18 -16.20
CA LEU A 2 -0.70 -6.07 -15.32
C LEU A 2 -0.72 -7.14 -14.20
N ALA A 3 -0.45 -8.41 -14.55
CA ALA A 3 -0.44 -9.51 -13.58
C ALA A 3 0.64 -9.36 -12.48
N GLN A 4 1.79 -8.75 -12.79
CA GLN A 4 2.84 -8.49 -11.81
C GLN A 4 2.43 -7.39 -10.82
N ALA A 5 1.84 -6.31 -11.31
CA ALA A 5 1.33 -5.23 -10.46
C ALA A 5 0.19 -5.73 -9.55
N VAL A 6 -0.71 -6.57 -10.07
CA VAL A 6 -1.79 -7.20 -9.29
C VAL A 6 -1.22 -8.19 -8.28
N GLY A 7 -0.26 -9.03 -8.66
CA GLY A 7 0.39 -9.97 -7.75
C GLY A 7 1.11 -9.27 -6.58
N ILE A 8 1.85 -8.20 -6.87
CA ILE A 8 2.52 -7.38 -5.84
C ILE A 8 1.47 -6.70 -4.94
N GLY A 9 0.41 -6.14 -5.52
CA GLY A 9 -0.67 -5.51 -4.76
C GLY A 9 -1.37 -6.47 -3.80
N ILE A 10 -1.62 -7.72 -4.22
CA ILE A 10 -2.23 -8.76 -3.38
C ILE A 10 -1.29 -9.18 -2.25
N ILE A 11 0.00 -9.40 -2.53
CA ILE A 11 0.98 -9.79 -1.50
C ILE A 11 1.14 -8.68 -0.45
N PHE A 12 1.26 -7.43 -0.89
CA PHE A 12 1.34 -6.29 0.03
C PHE A 12 0.05 -6.11 0.83
N SER A 13 -1.11 -6.34 0.21
CA SER A 13 -2.41 -6.30 0.88
C SER A 13 -2.52 -7.29 2.02
N LEU A 14 -2.12 -8.54 1.77
CA LEU A 14 -2.11 -9.58 2.79
C LEU A 14 -1.15 -9.24 3.91
N LEU A 15 0.09 -8.83 3.60
CA LEU A 15 1.07 -8.42 4.60
C LEU A 15 0.55 -7.28 5.49
N LEU A 16 -0.05 -6.25 4.89
CA LEU A 16 -0.54 -5.10 5.66
C LEU A 16 -1.75 -5.48 6.52
N THR A 17 -2.66 -6.30 5.99
CA THR A 17 -3.85 -6.77 6.71
C THR A 17 -3.46 -7.65 7.90
N GLU A 18 -2.53 -8.58 7.69
CA GLU A 18 -2.03 -9.50 8.73
C GLU A 18 -1.19 -8.75 9.80
N THR A 19 -0.39 -7.76 9.39
CA THR A 19 0.51 -7.05 10.32
C THR A 19 -0.20 -5.96 11.12
N VAL A 20 -1.15 -5.25 10.52
CA VAL A 20 -1.83 -4.10 11.15
C VAL A 20 -3.17 -4.50 11.78
N GLY A 21 -3.74 -5.66 11.42
CA GLY A 21 -5.01 -6.16 11.98
C GLY A 21 -6.24 -5.33 11.60
N LEU A 22 -6.06 -4.23 10.86
CA LEU A 22 -7.13 -3.40 10.33
C LEU A 22 -7.58 -3.96 8.98
N ALA A 23 -8.76 -4.59 8.96
CA ALA A 23 -9.45 -4.96 7.73
C ALA A 23 -10.03 -3.71 7.03
N ALA A 24 -9.17 -2.76 6.63
CA ALA A 24 -9.59 -1.53 5.98
C ALA A 24 -9.36 -1.63 4.46
N GLY A 25 -10.41 -1.92 3.68
CA GLY A 25 -10.44 -1.67 2.23
C GLY A 25 -9.34 -2.35 1.40
N GLY A 26 -8.93 -3.55 1.82
CA GLY A 26 -7.57 -4.10 1.69
C GLY A 26 -6.87 -4.13 0.33
N ILE A 27 -7.53 -3.90 -0.81
CA ILE A 27 -6.85 -3.96 -2.12
C ILE A 27 -6.32 -2.60 -2.58
N VAL A 28 -7.00 -1.51 -2.22
CA VAL A 28 -6.80 -0.22 -2.89
C VAL A 28 -5.46 0.43 -2.49
N VAL A 29 -5.18 0.54 -1.19
CA VAL A 29 -3.97 1.18 -0.67
C VAL A 29 -2.68 0.44 -1.08
N PRO A 30 -2.52 -0.88 -0.83
CA PRO A 30 -1.33 -1.63 -1.27
C PRO A 30 -1.22 -1.71 -2.80
N GLY A 31 -2.34 -1.71 -3.53
CA GLY A 31 -2.36 -1.60 -4.99
C GLY A 31 -1.76 -0.28 -5.49
N TYR A 32 -2.09 0.85 -4.86
CA TYR A 32 -1.49 2.15 -5.18
C TYR A 32 0.00 2.20 -4.79
N ILE A 33 0.41 1.56 -3.70
CA ILE A 33 1.84 1.46 -3.33
C ILE A 33 2.60 0.65 -4.39
N ALA A 34 2.08 -0.52 -4.79
CA ALA A 34 2.65 -1.35 -5.85
C ALA A 34 2.75 -0.61 -7.19
N TYR A 35 1.71 0.16 -7.55
CA TYR A 35 1.72 0.98 -8.77
C TYR A 35 2.74 2.13 -8.70
N ASN A 36 2.92 2.73 -7.52
CA ASN A 36 3.86 3.84 -7.33
C ASN A 36 5.26 3.40 -6.87
N LEU A 37 5.61 2.10 -6.94
CA LEU A 37 6.95 1.61 -6.58
C LEU A 37 8.06 2.25 -7.42
N HIS A 38 7.76 2.63 -8.67
CA HIS A 38 8.67 3.37 -9.55
C HIS A 38 8.77 4.87 -9.22
N HIS A 39 7.94 5.37 -8.32
CA HIS A 39 7.90 6.76 -7.86
C HIS A 39 7.98 6.82 -6.33
N PRO A 40 9.18 6.57 -5.76
CA PRO A 40 9.36 6.40 -4.31
C PRO A 40 8.91 7.61 -3.49
N TRP A 41 8.98 8.82 -4.07
CA TRP A 41 8.50 10.04 -3.43
C TRP A 41 7.03 9.99 -3.02
N LYS A 42 6.16 9.40 -3.85
CA LYS A 42 4.72 9.34 -3.55
C LYS A 42 4.43 8.39 -2.38
N ILE A 43 5.21 7.32 -2.25
CA ILE A 43 5.11 6.38 -1.13
C ILE A 43 5.50 7.10 0.17
N ILE A 44 6.60 7.85 0.15
CA ILE A 44 7.07 8.63 1.33
C ILE A 44 5.99 9.62 1.77
N VAL A 45 5.42 10.39 0.86
CA VAL A 45 4.36 11.36 1.18
C VAL A 45 3.13 10.67 1.77
N THR A 46 2.75 9.50 1.24
CA THR A 46 1.60 8.72 1.73
C THR A 46 1.80 8.25 3.17
N ILE A 47 3.01 7.75 3.49
CA ILE A 47 3.34 7.33 4.86
C ILE A 47 3.40 8.57 5.78
N PHE A 48 3.98 9.66 5.31
CA PHE A 48 4.10 10.90 6.08
C PHE A 48 2.73 11.50 6.43
N THR A 49 1.81 11.59 5.46
CA THR A 49 0.45 12.08 5.72
C THR A 49 -0.34 11.13 6.60
N ALA A 50 -0.15 9.81 6.48
CA ALA A 50 -0.76 8.84 7.38
C ALA A 50 -0.30 9.04 8.83
N ILE A 51 1.00 9.22 9.06
CA ILE A 51 1.56 9.49 10.39
C ILE A 51 1.01 10.81 10.95
N LEU A 52 0.99 11.88 10.15
CA LEU A 52 0.46 13.19 10.57
C LEU A 52 -1.03 13.15 10.91
N THR A 53 -1.82 12.32 10.22
CA THR A 53 -3.26 12.18 10.49
C THR A 53 -3.50 11.31 11.73
N TRP A 54 -2.60 10.38 12.00
CA TRP A 54 -2.68 9.49 13.17
C TRP A 54 -2.29 10.19 14.47
N LEU A 55 -1.31 11.11 14.42
CA LEU A 55 -0.81 11.88 15.55
C LEU A 55 -1.82 12.95 16.02
#